data_AF-A0A1X7UXG0-F1
#
_entry.id   AF-A0A1X7UXG0-F1
#
_cell.length_a   1.000
_cell.length_b   1.000
_cell.length_c   1.000
_cell.angle_alpha   90.00
_cell.angle_beta   90.00
_cell.angle_gamma   90.00
#
_symmetry.space_group_name_H-M   'P 1'
#
loop_
_entity.id
_entity.type
_entity.pdbx_description
1 polymer ?
#
loop_
_entity_poly.entity_id
_entity_poly.type
_entity_poly.pdbx_seq_one_letter_code
_entity_poly.pdbx_strand_id
1 'polypeptide(L)' 'MRGAPQYHILLWIENAPVVSIDRPEEVCSFTHDRITCHIPDSNTSPHINFL' A
#
# COMPACT_ATOMS: atom_id res chain seq x y z
N MET A 1 -1.45 4.36 -24.90
CA MET A 1 -2.25 4.19 -23.67
C MET A 1 -1.64 5.09 -22.61
N ARG A 2 -2.37 6.09 -22.07
CA ARG A 2 -1.91 6.80 -20.87
C ARG A 2 -2.28 5.91 -19.68
N GLY A 3 -1.36 5.68 -18.75
CA GLY A 3 -1.60 4.84 -17.58
C GLY A 3 -2.83 5.30 -16.77
N ALA A 4 -3.37 4.42 -15.93
CA ALA A 4 -4.44 4.80 -15.02
C ALA A 4 -4.01 6.00 -14.13
N PRO A 5 -4.91 6.92 -13.76
CA PRO A 5 -4.59 8.00 -12.85
C PRO A 5 -4.01 7.45 -11.54
N GLN A 6 -2.79 7.88 -11.20
CA GLN A 6 -2.12 7.51 -9.95
C GLN A 6 -2.20 8.70 -8.99
N TYR A 7 -2.60 8.42 -7.74
CA TYR A 7 -2.64 9.40 -6.67
C TYR A 7 -1.70 8.94 -5.55
N HIS A 8 -0.91 9.86 -5.01
CA HIS A 8 -0.14 9.66 -3.79
C HIS A 8 -0.83 10.39 -2.65
N ILE A 9 -1.03 9.72 -1.52
CA ILE A 9 -1.67 10.28 -0.33
C ILE A 9 -0.84 9.90 0.88
N LEU A 10 -0.64 10.86 1.79
CA LEU A 10 -0.07 10.62 3.12
C LEU A 10 -1.18 10.86 4.14
N LEU A 11 -1.47 9.84 4.95
CA LEU A 11 -2.51 9.90 5.98
C LEU A 11 -1.86 9.76 7.36
N TRP A 12 -2.30 10.59 8.30
CA TRP A 12 -2.06 10.36 9.73
C TRP A 12 -3.24 9.59 10.29
N ILE A 13 -2.96 8.40 10.82
CA ILE A 13 -3.97 7.53 11.41
C ILE A 13 -3.64 7.42 12.90
N GLU A 14 -4.62 7.72 13.73
CA GLU A 14 -4.49 7.58 15.18
C GLU A 14 -4.17 6.12 15.55
N ASN A 15 -3.19 5.92 16.43
CA ASN A 15 -2.74 4.61 16.90
C ASN A 15 -2.22 3.66 15.81
N ALA A 16 -1.81 4.19 14.64
CA ALA A 16 -1.10 3.39 13.66
C ALA A 16 0.32 3.06 14.14
N PRO A 17 0.80 1.82 13.91
CA PRO A 17 2.17 1.44 14.25
C PRO A 17 3.17 2.16 13.34
N VAL A 18 4.35 2.47 13.88
CA VAL A 18 5.43 3.20 13.22
C VAL A 18 6.53 2.23 12.78
N VAL A 19 6.86 2.29 11.49
CA VAL A 19 7.93 1.50 10.89
C VAL A 19 9.25 1.76 11.61
N SER A 20 10.01 0.69 11.89
CA SER A 20 11.30 0.71 12.61
C SER A 20 11.23 1.12 14.09
N ILE A 21 10.04 1.37 14.63
CA ILE A 21 9.82 1.58 16.07
C ILE A 21 9.03 0.42 16.65
N ASP A 22 7.84 0.15 16.09
CA ASP A 22 6.97 -0.95 16.51
C ASP A 22 7.37 -2.28 15.86
N ARG A 23 6.78 -3.37 16.33
CA ARG A 23 7.17 -4.70 15.86
C ARG A 23 6.78 -4.89 14.39
N PRO A 24 7.59 -5.60 13.58
CA PRO A 24 7.25 -5.90 12.20
C PRO A 24 5.88 -6.58 12.08
N GLU A 25 5.52 -7.45 13.02
CA GLU A 25 4.22 -8.14 13.03
C GLU A 25 3.04 -7.18 13.20
N GLU A 26 3.17 -6.14 14.03
CA GLU A 26 2.12 -5.14 14.29
C GLU A 26 1.94 -4.24 13.05
N VAL A 27 3.04 -3.82 12.42
CA VAL A 27 3.01 -3.05 11.18
C VAL A 27 2.37 -3.85 10.04
N CYS A 28 2.78 -5.11 9.88
CA CYS A 28 2.25 -6.00 8.84
C CYS A 28 0.76 -6.29 9.03
N SER A 29 0.33 -6.63 10.25
CA SER A 29 -1.08 -6.90 10.55
C SER A 29 -1.95 -5.66 10.37
N PHE A 30 -1.53 -4.50 10.89
CA PHE A 30 -2.26 -3.24 10.72
C PHE A 30 -2.46 -2.88 9.25
N THR A 31 -1.42 -3.05 8.43
CA THR A 31 -1.46 -2.81 6.99
C THR A 31 -2.40 -3.80 6.30
N HIS A 32 -2.27 -5.10 6.60
CA HIS A 32 -3.11 -6.14 6.00
C HIS A 32 -4.61 -5.97 6.33
N ASP A 33 -4.93 -5.57 7.56
CA ASP A 33 -6.30 -5.38 8.02
C ASP A 33 -7.00 -4.18 7.36
N ARG A 34 -6.25 -3.14 7.00
CA ARG A 34 -6.81 -1.84 6.55
C ARG A 34 -6.63 -1.57 5.07
N ILE A 35 -5.61 -2.15 4.44
CA ILE A 35 -5.37 -2.01 3.01
C ILE A 35 -6.14 -3.12 2.29
N THR A 36 -7.35 -2.79 1.84
CA THR A 36 -8.24 -3.74 1.13
C THR A 36 -7.95 -3.84 -0.37
N CYS A 37 -6.93 -3.14 -0.88
CA CYS A 37 -6.60 -3.19 -2.29
C CYS A 37 -5.89 -4.51 -2.64
N HIS A 38 -6.19 -5.03 -3.83
CA HIS A 38 -5.50 -6.22 -4.34
C HIS A 38 -4.18 -5.82 -4.99
N ILE A 39 -3.15 -6.64 -4.75
CA ILE A 39 -1.92 -6.56 -5.55
C ILE A 39 -2.33 -6.87 -7.00
N PRO A 40 -1.99 -5.99 -7.97
CA PRO A 40 -2.33 -6.22 -9.36
C PRO A 40 -1.68 -7.50 -9.89
N ASP A 41 -2.47 -8.33 -10.58
CA ASP A 41 -1.98 -9.54 -11.23
C ASP A 41 -1.16 -9.18 -12.47
N SER A 42 0.02 -9.78 -12.63
CA SER A 42 0.98 -9.41 -13.67
C SER A 42 0.54 -9.75 -15.10
N ASN A 43 -0.47 -10.61 -15.26
CA ASN A 43 -0.97 -11.02 -16.58
C ASN A 43 -2.16 -10.17 -17.04
N THR A 44 -2.92 -9.63 -16.09
CA THR A 44 -4.20 -8.94 -16.35
C THR A 44 -4.14 -7.45 -16.03
N SER A 45 -3.16 -7.02 -15.23
CA SER A 45 -2.98 -5.62 -14.85
C SER A 45 -1.67 -5.10 -15.46
N PRO A 46 -1.68 -3.95 -16.16
CA PRO A 46 -0.44 -3.37 -16.68
C PRO A 46 0.54 -3.09 -15.52
N HIS A 47 1.83 -3.39 -15.74
CA HIS A 47 2.87 -3.07 -14.77
C HIS A 47 2.79 -1.60 -14.36
N ILE A 48 2.84 -1.35 -13.05
CA ILE A 48 3.12 -0.01 -12.53
C ILE A 48 4.50 0.37 -13.05
N ASN A 49 4.56 1.35 -13.96
CA ASN A 49 5.83 1.96 -14.37
C ASN A 49 6.36 2.72 -13.15
N PHE A 50 7.40 2.18 -12.51
CA PHE A 50 8.21 2.92 -11.56
C PHE A 50 9.03 3.93 -12.38
N LEU A 51 8.50 5.15 -12.52
CA LEU A 51 9.23 6.31 -13.05
C LEU A 51 10.31 6.76 -12.07
#